data_AF-A0A399ZZ60-F1
#
_entry.id   AF-A0A399ZZ60-F1
#
_cell.length_a   1.000
_cell.length_b   1.000
_cell.length_c   1.000
_cell.angle_alpha   90.00
_cell.angle_beta   90.00
_cell.angle_gamma   90.00
#
_symmetry.space_group_name_H-M   'P 1'
#
loop_
_entity.id
_entity.type
_entity.pdbx_description
1 polymer ?
#
loop_
_entity_poly.entity_id
_entity_poly.type
_entity_poly.pdbx_seq_one_letter_code
_entity_poly.pdbx_strand_id
1 'polypeptide(L)'
;MRKTLRRPQFWFGLSLLLPTMIWYWFFSYRPILRALRLAVVRYQILNPAASKFVGLDNFFDLFEHPLFFISVKNTLTWAVLSFVMMIPISLGIAVCLANVRHGRNLYQGLIFLPVVVSLVAVLLMFRML
;
A
#
# COMPACT_ATOMS: atom_id res chain seq x y z
N MET A 1 -11.95 9.55 32.68
CA MET A 1 -10.75 9.76 31.83
C MET A 1 -9.51 10.29 32.57
N ARG A 2 -9.60 11.13 33.62
CA ARG A 2 -8.39 11.68 34.31
C ARG A 2 -7.60 10.69 35.21
N LYS A 3 -8.16 9.54 35.58
CA LYS A 3 -7.47 8.55 36.46
C LYS A 3 -6.49 7.61 35.73
N THR A 4 -6.56 7.50 34.41
CA THR A 4 -5.64 6.65 33.60
C THR A 4 -4.28 7.32 33.36
N LEU A 5 -4.24 8.65 33.25
CA LEU A 5 -3.03 9.46 33.03
C LEU A 5 -2.03 9.51 34.20
N ARG A 6 -2.47 9.12 35.42
CA ARG A 6 -1.62 9.11 36.62
C ARG A 6 -0.94 7.77 36.89
N ARG A 7 -1.19 6.74 36.08
CA ARG A 7 -0.52 5.45 36.24
C ARG A 7 0.83 5.48 35.51
N PRO A 8 1.93 5.02 36.13
CA PRO A 8 3.25 4.97 35.49
C PRO A 8 3.26 4.12 34.20
N GLN A 9 2.31 3.18 34.11
CA GLN A 9 2.01 2.34 32.95
C GLN A 9 1.70 3.17 31.69
N PHE A 10 0.98 4.30 31.84
CA PHE A 10 0.60 5.17 30.73
C PHE A 10 1.81 5.91 30.16
N TRP A 11 2.67 6.44 31.03
CA TRP A 11 3.89 7.15 30.63
C TRP A 11 4.92 6.21 30.00
N PHE A 12 5.02 4.97 30.49
CA PHE A 12 5.85 3.94 29.88
C PHE A 12 5.36 3.56 28.48
N GLY A 13 4.05 3.30 28.33
CA GLY A 13 3.44 3.03 27.02
C GLY A 13 3.59 4.20 26.04
N LEU A 14 3.42 5.44 26.53
CA LEU A 14 3.61 6.64 25.73
C LEU A 14 5.07 6.79 25.26
N SER A 15 6.04 6.54 26.14
CA SER A 15 7.47 6.58 25.78
C SER A 15 7.84 5.59 24.66
N LEU A 16 7.23 4.40 24.65
CA LEU A 16 7.40 3.39 23.59
C LEU A 16 6.68 3.76 22.29
N LEU A 17 5.50 4.37 22.38
CA LEU A 17 4.70 4.76 21.21
C LEU A 17 5.20 6.06 20.56
N LEU A 18 5.77 6.98 21.32
CA LEU A 18 6.27 8.26 20.81
C LEU A 18 7.27 8.12 19.65
N PRO A 19 8.35 7.31 19.73
CA PRO A 19 9.31 7.20 18.63
C PRO A 19 8.68 6.59 17.38
N THR A 20 7.77 5.63 17.52
CA THR A 20 7.06 5.04 16.37
C THR A 20 6.09 6.04 15.75
N MET A 21 5.33 6.81 16.55
CA MET A 21 4.47 7.89 16.04
C MET A 21 5.26 8.97 15.34
N ILE A 22 6.40 9.39 15.89
CA ILE A 22 7.29 10.36 15.25
C ILE A 22 7.74 9.83 13.89
N TRP A 23 8.20 8.57 13.84
CA TRP A 23 8.61 7.95 12.59
C TRP A 23 7.48 7.93 11.55
N TYR A 24 6.28 7.47 11.92
CA TYR A 24 5.11 7.53 11.04
C TYR A 24 4.78 8.95 10.58
N TRP A 25 4.86 9.93 11.46
CA TRP A 25 4.60 11.34 11.13
C TRP A 25 5.53 11.86 10.04
N PHE A 26 6.84 11.62 10.19
CA PHE A 26 7.84 12.11 9.24
C PHE A 26 7.83 11.35 7.91
N PHE A 27 7.65 10.02 7.94
CA PHE A 27 7.80 9.18 6.75
C PHE A 27 6.50 8.84 6.03
N SER A 28 5.34 8.90 6.71
CA SER A 28 4.05 8.56 6.11
C SER A 28 3.15 9.79 5.97
N TYR A 29 2.88 10.51 7.07
CA TYR A 29 1.93 11.63 7.02
C TYR A 29 2.46 12.85 6.26
N ARG A 30 3.73 13.21 6.45
CA ARG A 30 4.35 14.35 5.76
C ARG A 30 4.28 14.24 4.23
N PRO A 31 4.66 13.13 3.55
CA PRO A 31 4.52 13.03 2.10
C PRO A 31 3.06 13.03 1.63
N ILE A 32 2.12 12.47 2.41
CA ILE A 32 0.68 12.54 2.09
C ILE A 32 0.21 13.99 2.08
N LEU A 33 0.52 14.76 3.11
CA LEU A 33 0.17 16.19 3.17
C LEU A 33 0.80 16.98 2.02
N ARG A 34 2.04 16.66 1.66
CA ARG A 34 2.71 17.28 0.50
C ARG A 34 2.02 16.91 -0.82
N ALA A 35 1.61 15.66 -1.00
CA ALA A 35 0.89 15.20 -2.18
C ALA A 35 -0.48 15.90 -2.31
N LEU A 36 -1.21 16.05 -1.20
CA LEU A 36 -2.46 16.80 -1.18
C LEU A 36 -2.27 18.28 -1.55
N ARG A 37 -1.20 18.92 -1.05
CA ARG A 37 -0.86 20.29 -1.46
C ARG A 37 -0.49 20.37 -2.94
N LEU A 38 0.22 19.37 -3.47
CA LEU A 38 0.58 19.31 -4.89
C LEU A 38 -0.64 19.07 -5.78
N ALA A 39 -1.67 18.37 -5.30
CA ALA A 39 -2.89 18.13 -6.06
C ALA A 39 -3.64 19.43 -6.42
N VAL A 40 -3.50 20.49 -5.62
CA VAL A 40 -4.16 21.80 -5.83
C VAL A 40 -3.24 22.87 -6.44
N VAL A 41 -1.99 22.52 -6.73
CA VAL A 41 -0.99 23.41 -7.32
C VAL A 41 -0.59 22.84 -8.67
N ARG A 42 -0.54 23.67 -9.70
CA ARG A 42 0.03 23.29 -11.00
C ARG A 42 1.56 23.28 -10.86
N TYR A 43 2.07 22.19 -10.33
CA TYR A 43 3.47 22.06 -9.96
C TYR A 43 4.35 21.85 -11.19
N GLN A 44 5.32 22.73 -11.38
CA GLN A 44 6.32 22.62 -12.45
C GLN A 44 7.62 22.07 -11.88
N ILE A 45 7.99 20.86 -12.27
CA ILE A 45 9.19 20.18 -11.77
C ILE A 45 10.46 20.96 -12.15
N LEU A 46 10.52 21.50 -13.37
CA LEU A 46 11.69 22.21 -13.90
C LEU A 46 11.79 23.67 -13.41
N ASN A 47 10.68 24.28 -13.02
CA ASN A 47 10.68 25.65 -12.49
C ASN A 47 9.71 25.77 -11.29
N PRO A 48 10.14 25.37 -10.09
CA PRO A 48 9.27 25.35 -8.91
C PRO A 48 8.71 26.74 -8.55
N ALA A 49 9.45 27.83 -8.83
CA ALA A 49 9.03 29.20 -8.55
C ALA A 49 7.85 29.67 -9.44
N ALA A 50 7.66 29.03 -10.59
CA ALA A 50 6.52 29.30 -11.48
C ALA A 50 5.27 28.46 -11.14
N SER A 51 5.31 27.63 -10.09
CA SER A 51 4.17 26.81 -9.68
C SER A 51 3.02 27.69 -9.18
N LYS A 52 1.87 27.61 -9.85
CA LYS A 52 0.68 28.40 -9.49
C LYS A 52 -0.32 27.56 -8.71
N PHE A 53 -0.94 28.14 -7.69
CA PHE A 53 -2.08 27.53 -7.02
C PHE A 53 -3.29 27.62 -7.96
N VAL A 54 -3.88 26.47 -8.31
CA VAL A 54 -4.98 26.35 -9.28
C VAL A 54 -6.25 25.74 -8.66
N GLY A 55 -6.27 25.56 -7.33
CA GLY A 55 -7.43 25.02 -6.64
C GLY A 55 -7.79 23.62 -7.14
N LEU A 56 -8.98 23.45 -7.73
CA LEU A 56 -9.49 22.16 -8.19
C LEU A 56 -9.34 21.95 -9.71
N ASP A 57 -8.75 22.89 -10.45
CA ASP A 57 -8.63 22.81 -11.91
C ASP A 57 -7.93 21.53 -12.38
N ASN A 58 -6.90 21.08 -11.65
CA ASN A 58 -6.20 19.82 -11.92
C ASN A 58 -7.13 18.59 -11.93
N PHE A 59 -8.22 18.61 -11.15
CA PHE A 59 -9.19 17.53 -11.11
C PHE A 59 -10.15 17.60 -12.31
N PHE A 60 -10.60 18.80 -12.70
CA PHE A 60 -11.42 18.97 -13.90
C PHE A 60 -10.66 18.55 -15.16
N ASP A 61 -9.41 19.00 -15.31
CA ASP A 61 -8.51 18.57 -16.39
C ASP A 61 -8.37 17.04 -16.45
N LEU A 62 -8.33 16.38 -15.28
CA LEU A 62 -8.21 14.94 -15.18
C LEU A 62 -9.49 14.21 -15.61
N PHE A 63 -10.67 14.72 -15.24
CA PHE A 63 -11.96 14.12 -15.62
C PHE A 63 -12.28 14.27 -17.11
N GLU A 64 -11.82 15.34 -17.75
CA GLU A 64 -11.96 15.53 -19.19
C GLU A 64 -10.95 14.70 -20.00
N HIS A 65 -9.91 14.16 -19.35
CA HIS A 65 -8.87 13.41 -20.02
C HIS A 65 -9.39 12.03 -20.52
N PRO A 66 -9.25 11.70 -21.82
CA PRO A 66 -9.87 10.50 -22.40
C PRO A 66 -9.36 9.19 -21.79
N LEU A 67 -8.11 9.17 -21.31
CA LEU A 67 -7.49 7.99 -20.69
C LEU A 67 -7.83 7.82 -19.21
N PHE A 68 -8.44 8.80 -18.54
CA PHE A 68 -8.65 8.76 -17.10
C PHE A 68 -9.59 7.61 -16.72
N PHE A 69 -10.80 7.58 -17.29
CA PHE A 69 -11.78 6.53 -16.99
C PHE A 69 -11.33 5.15 -17.48
N ILE A 70 -10.55 5.07 -18.56
CA ILE A 70 -9.96 3.82 -19.03
C ILE A 70 -8.99 3.28 -17.98
N SER A 71 -8.09 4.13 -17.47
CA SER A 71 -7.11 3.75 -16.44
C SER A 71 -7.80 3.35 -15.13
N VAL A 72 -8.81 4.11 -14.70
CA VAL A 72 -9.61 3.81 -13.50
C VAL A 72 -10.31 2.46 -13.65
N LYS A 73 -11.00 2.23 -14.77
CA LYS A 73 -11.69 0.96 -15.06
C LYS A 73 -10.72 -0.21 -15.09
N ASN A 74 -9.58 -0.08 -15.77
CA ASN A 74 -8.57 -1.14 -15.84
C ASN A 74 -8.02 -1.47 -14.45
N THR A 75 -7.71 -0.47 -13.64
CA THR A 75 -7.20 -0.66 -12.27
C THR A 75 -8.23 -1.34 -11.37
N LEU A 76 -9.49 -0.89 -11.40
CA LEU A 76 -10.58 -1.50 -10.64
C LEU A 76 -10.87 -2.93 -11.09
N THR A 77 -10.93 -3.16 -12.40
CA THR A 77 -11.17 -4.49 -12.97
C THR A 77 -10.07 -5.45 -12.56
N TRP A 78 -8.80 -5.03 -12.66
CA TRP A 78 -7.66 -5.83 -12.21
C TRP A 78 -7.73 -6.11 -10.71
N ALA A 79 -7.94 -5.09 -9.87
CA ALA A 79 -8.03 -5.27 -8.42
C ALA A 79 -9.13 -6.25 -8.02
N VAL A 80 -10.34 -6.08 -8.56
CA VAL A 80 -11.48 -6.97 -8.27
C VAL A 80 -11.19 -8.38 -8.75
N LEU A 81 -10.74 -8.56 -9.99
CA LEU A 81 -10.43 -9.88 -10.55
C LEU A 81 -9.34 -10.58 -9.72
N SER A 82 -8.29 -9.85 -9.33
CA SER A 82 -7.21 -10.37 -8.48
C SER A 82 -7.74 -10.85 -7.14
N PHE A 83 -8.57 -10.08 -6.44
CA PHE A 83 -9.13 -10.51 -5.15
C PHE A 83 -10.09 -11.69 -5.30
N VAL A 84 -10.99 -11.63 -6.28
CA VAL A 84 -11.97 -12.69 -6.55
C VAL A 84 -11.28 -14.02 -6.89
N MET A 85 -10.13 -13.98 -7.57
CA MET A 85 -9.35 -15.18 -7.87
C MET A 85 -8.45 -15.61 -6.71
N MET A 86 -7.72 -14.69 -6.06
CA MET A 86 -6.77 -15.04 -4.99
C MET A 86 -7.43 -15.58 -3.74
N ILE A 87 -8.58 -15.02 -3.32
CA ILE A 87 -9.24 -15.44 -2.07
C ILE A 87 -9.65 -16.92 -2.11
N PRO A 88 -10.41 -17.43 -3.10
CA PRO A 88 -10.80 -18.84 -3.12
C PRO A 88 -9.61 -19.76 -3.33
N ILE A 89 -8.61 -19.37 -4.14
CA ILE A 89 -7.41 -20.18 -4.36
C ILE A 89 -6.59 -20.29 -3.07
N SER A 90 -6.32 -19.17 -2.40
CA SER A 90 -5.56 -19.17 -1.13
C SER A 90 -6.30 -19.91 -0.02
N LEU A 91 -7.62 -19.77 0.06
CA LEU A 91 -8.44 -20.50 1.02
C LEU A 91 -8.45 -22.00 0.72
N GLY A 92 -8.59 -22.39 -0.56
CA GLY A 92 -8.53 -23.79 -0.99
C GLY A 92 -7.19 -24.44 -0.62
N ILE A 93 -6.08 -23.75 -0.91
CA ILE A 93 -4.74 -24.19 -0.52
C ILE A 93 -4.62 -24.28 1.01
N ALA A 94 -5.14 -23.31 1.76
CA ALA A 94 -5.09 -23.30 3.22
C ALA A 94 -5.86 -24.49 3.83
N VAL A 95 -7.04 -24.82 3.31
CA VAL A 95 -7.84 -25.97 3.76
C VAL A 95 -7.14 -27.29 3.44
N CYS A 96 -6.57 -27.42 2.23
CA CYS A 96 -5.77 -28.60 1.86
C CYS A 96 -4.58 -28.77 2.81
N LEU A 97 -3.85 -27.69 3.07
CA LEU A 97 -2.69 -27.68 3.95
C LEU A 97 -3.04 -27.97 5.42
N ALA A 98 -4.23 -27.56 5.88
CA ALA A 98 -4.71 -27.83 7.23
C ALA A 98 -4.89 -29.34 7.52
N ASN A 99 -5.18 -30.14 6.48
CA ASN A 99 -5.38 -31.58 6.60
C ASN A 99 -4.09 -32.40 6.44
N VAL A 100 -2.94 -31.76 6.15
CA VAL A 100 -1.66 -32.46 5.95
C VAL A 100 -1.11 -32.95 7.29
N ARG A 101 -1.07 -34.28 7.46
CA ARG A 101 -0.58 -34.94 8.69
C ARG A 101 0.93 -35.17 8.74
N HIS A 102 1.59 -35.35 7.59
CA HIS A 102 3.04 -35.61 7.50
C HIS A 102 3.70 -34.64 6.54
N GLY A 103 4.88 -34.12 6.89
CA GLY A 103 5.65 -33.22 6.03
C GLY A 103 5.08 -31.80 5.89
N ARG A 104 4.17 -31.37 6.78
CA ARG A 104 3.50 -30.05 6.73
C ARG A 104 4.47 -28.87 6.54
N ASN A 105 5.61 -28.89 7.22
CA ASN A 105 6.62 -27.83 7.14
C ASN A 105 7.24 -27.72 5.74
N LEU A 106 7.41 -28.85 5.04
CA LEU A 106 7.92 -28.88 3.67
C LEU A 106 6.92 -28.23 2.71
N TYR A 107 5.65 -28.62 2.79
CA TYR A 107 4.57 -28.05 1.97
C TYR A 107 4.40 -26.55 2.22
N GLN A 108 4.44 -26.12 3.49
CA GLN A 108 4.45 -24.71 3.84
C GLN A 108 5.64 -23.99 3.19
N GLY A 109 6.86 -24.53 3.35
CA GLY A 109 8.06 -23.95 2.76
C GLY A 109 7.95 -23.75 1.25
N LEU A 110 7.47 -24.76 0.52
CA LEU A 110 7.31 -24.69 -0.94
C LEU A 110 6.25 -23.66 -1.37
N ILE A 111 5.10 -23.61 -0.68
CA ILE A 111 4.01 -22.68 -1.00
C ILE A 111 4.43 -21.23 -0.72
N PHE A 112 5.21 -20.99 0.34
CA PHE A 112 5.69 -19.66 0.71
C PHE A 112 6.99 -19.24 0.00
N LEU A 113 7.70 -20.18 -0.62
CA LEU A 113 8.93 -19.92 -1.37
C LEU A 113 8.82 -18.72 -2.34
N PRO A 114 7.80 -18.60 -3.21
CA PRO A 114 7.70 -17.48 -4.13
C PRO A 114 7.53 -16.12 -3.45
N VAL A 115 6.99 -16.07 -2.22
CA VAL A 115 6.84 -14.82 -1.46
C VAL A 115 8.20 -14.26 -1.02
N VAL A 116 9.19 -15.14 -0.83
CA VAL A 116 10.55 -14.76 -0.46
C VAL A 116 11.36 -14.32 -1.69
N VAL A 117 10.96 -14.75 -2.89
CA VAL A 117 11.60 -14.33 -4.14
C VAL A 117 11.24 -12.88 -4.46
N SER A 118 12.24 -12.06 -4.77
CA SER A 118 12.03 -10.67 -5.17
C SER A 118 11.15 -10.55 -6.41
N LEU A 119 10.21 -9.60 -6.39
CA LEU A 119 9.35 -9.29 -7.54
C LEU A 119 10.18 -9.06 -8.82
N VAL A 120 11.35 -8.41 -8.70
CA VAL A 120 12.24 -8.17 -9.83
C VAL A 120 12.75 -9.47 -10.45
N ALA A 121 13.09 -10.46 -9.63
CA ALA A 121 13.53 -11.77 -10.11
C ALA A 121 12.41 -12.50 -10.85
N VAL A 122 11.18 -12.47 -10.30
CA VAL A 122 10.00 -13.04 -10.96
C VAL A 122 9.76 -12.39 -12.33
N LEU A 123 9.83 -11.05 -12.41
CA LEU A 123 9.65 -10.33 -13.68
C LEU A 123 10.70 -10.70 -14.72
N LEU A 124 11.96 -10.89 -14.32
CA LEU A 124 13.02 -11.32 -15.23
C LEU A 124 12.81 -12.75 -15.74
N MET A 125 12.36 -13.67 -14.87
CA MET A 125 12.02 -15.03 -15.27
C MET A 125 10.90 -15.05 -16.32
N PHE A 126 9.84 -14.26 -16.11
CA PHE A 126 8.75 -14.14 -17.07
C PHE A 126 9.15 -13.44 -18.36
N ARG A 127 10.11 -12.51 -18.33
CA ARG A 127 10.63 -11.86 -19.54
C ARG A 127 11.47 -12.81 -20.41
N MET A 128 12.09 -13.82 -19.80
CA MET A 128 12.90 -14.82 -20.49
C MET A 128 12.07 -15.95 -21.13
N LEU A 129 10.79 -16.06 -20.76
CA LEU A 129 9.78 -16.91 -21.39
C LEU A 129 9.19 -16.21 -22.62
#